data_AF-A0A821X2B4-F1
#
_entry.id   AF-A0A821X2B4-F1
#
_cell.length_a   1.000
_cell.length_b   1.000
_cell.length_c   1.000
_cell.angle_alpha   90.00
_cell.angle_beta   90.00
_cell.angle_gamma   90.00
#
_symmetry.space_group_name_H-M   'P 1'
#
loop_
_entity.id
_entity.type
_entity.pdbx_description
1 polymer ?
#
loop_
_entity_poly.entity_id
_entity_poly.type
_entity_poly.pdbx_seq_one_letter_code
_entity_poly.pdbx_strand_id
1 'polypeptide(L)'
;MKNNFNEEHKHKKHALTELNEQLRLLVGRAQQLELQNEKYTAELAKLRRKSFIISTTSTQNDECNRIQADLMTVNYEKVCYESNIERCQLQLGMYEQSILAEKQWIDEKRLKLEQELIESASTLAKLCTSYAEVSKKLGTSRAACEDTFQQYIRVTNDWSFSKEKTNESKITVQMVKSQAEFRKTLYSKFDVFSMEMSDFAEFWTHEWEDIIKKIRHDFEQIYATIHREVVLQYTLPGGLRLHPGTQLKVYSKLGAAAAQISSSESFVASSSHQKLVLNGVISMGIGDKMETLLVDAHDQEIASYIQTAEADSTLYD
;
A
#
# COMPACT_ATOMS: atom_id res chain seq x y z
N MET A 1 -37.35 14.32 25.26
CA MET A 1 -37.66 12.98 25.82
C MET A 1 -39.00 12.87 26.58
N LYS A 2 -39.82 13.94 26.78
CA LYS A 2 -41.13 13.82 27.47
C LYS A 2 -42.32 13.39 26.59
N ASN A 3 -42.24 13.53 25.26
CA ASN A 3 -43.36 13.25 24.36
C ASN A 3 -43.61 11.75 24.10
N ASN A 4 -42.58 10.92 24.21
CA ASN A 4 -42.67 9.49 23.85
C ASN A 4 -43.49 8.67 24.86
N PHE A 5 -43.41 9.01 26.15
CA PHE A 5 -44.14 8.31 27.22
C PHE A 5 -45.65 8.60 27.20
N ASN A 6 -46.04 9.81 26.81
CA ASN A 6 -47.44 10.20 26.68
C ASN A 6 -48.11 9.54 25.48
N GLU A 7 -47.38 9.39 24.36
CA GLU A 7 -47.89 8.68 23.19
C GLU A 7 -48.02 7.17 23.47
N GLU A 8 -47.04 6.56 24.11
CA GLU A 8 -47.10 5.15 24.51
C GLU A 8 -48.25 4.88 25.48
N HIS A 9 -48.47 5.76 26.46
CA HIS A 9 -49.60 5.65 27.39
C HIS A 9 -50.95 5.83 26.68
N LYS A 10 -51.04 6.72 25.69
CA LYS A 10 -52.25 6.93 24.88
C LYS A 10 -52.56 5.70 24.01
N HIS A 11 -51.54 5.09 23.40
CA HIS A 11 -51.68 3.85 22.64
C HIS A 11 -52.11 2.68 23.52
N LYS A 12 -51.48 2.48 24.69
CA LYS A 12 -51.88 1.44 25.65
C LYS A 12 -53.31 1.62 26.14
N LYS A 13 -53.71 2.85 26.44
CA LYS A 13 -55.10 3.15 26.83
C LYS A 13 -56.09 2.83 25.71
N HIS A 14 -55.74 3.15 24.46
CA HIS A 14 -56.59 2.83 23.31
C HIS A 14 -56.71 1.32 23.09
N ALA A 15 -55.60 0.58 23.14
CA ALA A 15 -55.57 -0.87 22.99
C ALA A 15 -56.39 -1.57 24.09
N LEU A 16 -56.30 -1.10 25.34
CA LEU A 16 -57.10 -1.61 26.45
C LEU A 16 -58.60 -1.33 26.28
N THR A 17 -58.95 -0.18 25.71
CA THR A 17 -60.36 0.17 25.43
C THR A 17 -60.92 -0.72 24.32
N GLU A 18 -60.14 -0.96 23.27
CA GLU A 18 -60.52 -1.83 22.16
C GLU A 18 -60.65 -3.30 22.61
N LEU A 19 -59.72 -3.78 23.44
CA LEU A 19 -59.78 -5.11 24.02
C LEU A 19 -61.03 -5.29 24.91
N ASN A 20 -61.36 -4.29 25.73
CA ASN A 20 -62.57 -4.33 26.56
C ASN A 20 -63.85 -4.38 25.71
N GLU A 21 -63.90 -3.67 24.59
CA GLU A 21 -65.05 -3.72 23.69
C GLU A 21 -65.17 -5.08 23.00
N GLN A 22 -64.05 -5.67 22.56
CA GLN A 22 -64.03 -7.02 22.01
C GLN A 22 -64.47 -8.07 23.03
N LEU A 23 -64.02 -7.96 24.29
CA LEU A 23 -64.47 -8.83 25.38
C LEU A 23 -65.97 -8.69 25.64
N ARG A 24 -66.51 -7.47 25.59
CA ARG A 24 -67.95 -7.23 25.76
C ARG A 24 -68.77 -7.87 24.65
N LEU A 25 -68.31 -7.79 23.40
CA LEU A 25 -68.94 -8.45 22.27
C LEU A 25 -68.90 -9.99 22.39
N LEU A 26 -67.77 -10.55 22.86
CA LEU A 26 -67.64 -11.99 23.10
C LEU A 26 -68.58 -12.47 24.21
N VAL A 27 -68.70 -11.73 25.32
CA VAL A 27 -69.64 -12.05 26.40
C VAL A 27 -71.08 -12.01 25.88
N GLY A 28 -71.45 -11.01 25.09
CA GLY A 28 -72.79 -10.94 24.46
C GLY A 28 -73.07 -12.14 23.55
N ARG A 29 -72.09 -12.57 22.75
CA ARG A 29 -72.21 -13.76 21.90
C ARG A 29 -72.34 -15.05 22.71
N ALA A 30 -71.60 -15.17 23.82
CA ALA A 30 -71.70 -16.33 24.71
C ALA A 30 -73.10 -16.45 25.32
N GLN A 31 -73.67 -15.35 25.81
CA GLN A 31 -75.05 -15.34 26.33
C GLN A 31 -76.09 -15.71 25.26
N GLN A 32 -75.90 -15.25 24.02
CA GLN A 32 -76.79 -15.63 22.92
C GLN A 32 -76.70 -17.12 22.59
N LEU A 33 -75.51 -17.71 22.65
CA LEU A 33 -75.30 -19.15 22.47
C LEU A 33 -75.91 -19.96 23.62
N GLU A 34 -75.83 -19.49 24.86
CA GLU A 34 -76.53 -20.12 26.00
C GLU A 34 -78.04 -20.15 25.77
N LEU A 35 -78.63 -19.03 25.35
CA LEU A 35 -80.07 -18.95 25.08
C LEU A 35 -80.50 -19.87 23.91
N GLN A 36 -79.65 -20.00 22.89
CA GLN A 36 -79.87 -20.97 21.81
C GLN A 36 -79.78 -22.42 22.31
N ASN A 37 -78.80 -22.72 23.17
CA ASN A 37 -78.66 -24.05 23.77
C ASN A 37 -79.86 -24.42 24.65
N GLU A 38 -80.38 -23.49 25.45
CA GLU A 38 -81.61 -23.71 26.22
C GLU A 38 -82.79 -24.04 25.30
N LYS A 39 -82.94 -23.30 24.20
CA LYS A 39 -83.99 -23.54 23.21
C LYS A 39 -83.86 -24.92 22.57
N TYR A 40 -82.67 -25.30 22.12
CA TYR A 40 -82.44 -26.62 21.52
C TYR A 40 -82.63 -27.75 22.54
N THR A 41 -82.23 -27.56 23.79
CA THR A 41 -82.44 -28.55 24.85
C THR A 41 -83.93 -28.76 25.13
N ALA A 42 -84.72 -27.67 25.14
CA ALA A 42 -86.16 -27.75 25.29
C ALA A 42 -86.85 -28.43 24.08
N GLU A 43 -86.39 -28.17 22.86
CA GLU A 43 -86.88 -28.83 21.64
C GLU A 43 -86.53 -30.32 21.63
N LEU A 44 -85.31 -30.71 22.02
CA LEU A 44 -84.90 -32.10 22.19
C LEU A 44 -85.75 -32.82 23.25
N ALA A 45 -86.06 -32.17 24.37
CA ALA A 45 -86.94 -32.73 25.38
C ALA A 45 -88.38 -32.96 24.85
N LYS A 46 -88.89 -32.03 24.01
CA LYS A 46 -90.19 -32.20 23.34
C LYS A 46 -90.18 -33.36 22.33
N LEU A 47 -89.10 -33.51 21.56
CA LEU A 47 -88.95 -34.61 20.60
C LEU A 47 -88.85 -35.97 21.29
N ARG A 48 -88.09 -36.07 22.39
CA ARG A 48 -88.00 -37.29 23.20
C ARG A 48 -89.37 -37.72 23.74
N ARG A 49 -90.22 -36.77 24.17
CA ARG A 49 -91.60 -37.08 24.59
C ARG A 49 -92.49 -37.55 23.44
N LYS A 50 -92.31 -37.04 22.23
CA LYS A 50 -93.04 -37.52 21.04
C LYS A 50 -92.59 -38.92 20.59
N SER A 51 -91.31 -39.24 20.75
CA SER A 51 -90.73 -40.56 20.42
C SER A 51 -91.26 -41.69 21.31
N PHE A 52 -91.64 -41.42 22.56
CA PHE A 52 -92.16 -42.43 23.49
C PHE A 52 -93.57 -42.95 23.15
N ILE A 53 -94.31 -42.28 22.24
CA ILE A 53 -95.71 -42.61 21.91
C ILE A 53 -95.83 -43.57 20.71
N ILE A 54 -94.72 -43.87 20.01
CA ILE A 54 -94.74 -44.72 18.82
C ILE A 54 -94.19 -46.10 19.18
N SER A 55 -95.07 -47.06 19.47
CA SER A 55 -94.71 -48.48 19.55
C SER A 55 -94.54 -49.03 18.13
N THR A 56 -93.29 -49.14 17.65
CA THR A 56 -92.95 -49.78 16.37
C THR A 56 -92.51 -51.23 16.58
N THR A 57 -92.88 -52.09 15.63
CA THR A 57 -92.47 -53.51 15.54
C THR A 57 -90.95 -53.64 15.37
N SER A 58 -90.33 -54.67 15.94
CA SER A 58 -88.86 -54.80 16.08
C SER A 58 -88.08 -54.63 14.77
N THR A 59 -88.63 -55.04 13.63
CA THR A 59 -88.01 -54.90 12.30
C THR A 59 -87.89 -53.46 11.83
N GLN A 60 -88.88 -52.61 12.13
CA GLN A 60 -88.80 -51.17 11.82
C GLN A 60 -87.83 -50.44 12.75
N ASN A 61 -87.66 -50.94 13.98
CA ASN A 61 -86.67 -50.40 14.92
C ASN A 61 -85.25 -50.68 14.43
N ASP A 62 -84.99 -51.87 13.89
CA ASP A 62 -83.67 -52.24 13.35
C ASP A 62 -83.31 -51.46 12.08
N GLU A 63 -84.27 -51.25 11.17
CA GLU A 63 -84.07 -50.38 10.00
C GLU A 63 -83.85 -48.91 10.40
N CYS A 64 -84.60 -48.41 11.38
CA CYS A 64 -84.42 -47.06 11.91
C CYS A 64 -83.04 -46.88 12.58
N ASN A 65 -82.58 -47.87 13.35
CA ASN A 65 -81.27 -47.87 13.98
C ASN A 65 -80.14 -47.89 12.93
N ARG A 66 -80.31 -48.65 11.84
CA ARG A 66 -79.34 -48.68 10.74
C ARG A 66 -79.27 -47.33 10.01
N ILE A 67 -80.42 -46.74 9.66
CA ILE A 67 -80.46 -45.40 9.03
C ILE A 67 -79.84 -44.35 9.95
N GLN A 68 -80.09 -44.43 11.26
CA GLN A 68 -79.47 -43.55 12.24
C GLN A 68 -77.95 -43.72 12.31
N ALA A 69 -77.44 -44.95 12.28
CA ALA A 69 -76.00 -45.22 12.26
C ALA A 69 -75.32 -44.71 10.97
N ASP A 70 -75.95 -44.92 9.81
CA ASP A 70 -75.47 -44.42 8.52
C ASP A 70 -75.45 -42.88 8.52
N LEU A 71 -76.50 -42.25 9.05
CA LEU A 71 -76.58 -40.78 9.14
C LEU A 71 -75.56 -40.19 10.12
N MET A 72 -75.29 -40.87 11.24
CA MET A 72 -74.21 -40.48 12.16
C MET A 72 -72.83 -40.61 11.52
N THR A 73 -72.61 -41.65 10.71
CA THR A 73 -71.35 -41.85 9.97
C THR A 73 -71.13 -40.74 8.95
N VAL A 74 -72.14 -40.43 8.13
CA VAL A 74 -72.07 -39.33 7.15
C VAL A 74 -71.85 -37.98 7.83
N ASN A 75 -72.50 -37.74 8.98
CA ASN A 75 -72.33 -36.50 9.72
C ASN A 75 -70.92 -36.39 10.34
N TYR A 76 -70.36 -37.50 10.82
CA TYR A 76 -68.98 -37.55 11.32
C TYR A 76 -67.96 -37.28 10.20
N GLU A 77 -68.11 -37.94 9.05
CA GLU A 77 -67.25 -37.72 7.88
C GLU A 77 -67.30 -36.25 7.43
N LYS A 78 -68.49 -35.65 7.39
CA LYS A 78 -68.66 -34.22 7.08
C LYS A 78 -67.86 -33.33 8.04
N VAL A 79 -67.97 -33.57 9.35
CA VAL A 79 -67.20 -32.83 10.36
C VAL A 79 -65.69 -33.02 10.16
N CYS A 80 -65.24 -34.23 9.83
CA CYS A 80 -63.84 -34.48 9.51
C CYS A 80 -63.37 -33.72 8.26
N TYR A 81 -64.18 -33.63 7.20
CA TYR A 81 -63.86 -32.85 6.01
C TYR A 81 -63.81 -31.36 6.30
N GLU A 82 -64.79 -30.81 7.03
CA GLU A 82 -64.81 -29.39 7.44
C GLU A 82 -63.58 -29.05 8.29
N SER A 83 -63.23 -29.88 9.27
CA SER A 83 -62.03 -29.72 10.08
C SER A 83 -60.75 -29.78 9.25
N ASN A 84 -60.68 -30.68 8.26
CA ASN A 84 -59.54 -30.76 7.34
C ASN A 84 -59.41 -29.51 6.46
N ILE A 85 -60.53 -28.97 5.97
CA ILE A 85 -60.55 -27.72 5.19
C ILE A 85 -60.05 -26.55 6.04
N GLU A 86 -60.56 -26.40 7.27
CA GLU A 86 -60.10 -25.36 8.20
C GLU A 86 -58.60 -25.49 8.51
N ARG A 87 -58.13 -26.72 8.73
CA ARG A 87 -56.69 -26.99 8.94
C ARG A 87 -55.87 -26.57 7.71
N CYS A 88 -56.30 -26.93 6.51
CA CYS A 88 -55.61 -26.54 5.28
C CYS A 88 -55.62 -25.01 5.08
N GLN A 89 -56.72 -24.32 5.38
CA GLN A 89 -56.81 -22.86 5.32
C GLN A 89 -55.87 -22.18 6.31
N LEU A 90 -55.80 -22.68 7.55
CA LEU A 90 -54.84 -22.19 8.55
C LEU A 90 -53.41 -22.39 8.08
N GLN A 91 -53.10 -23.57 7.53
CA GLN A 91 -51.76 -23.90 7.05
C GLN A 91 -51.36 -23.01 5.87
N LEU A 92 -52.29 -22.75 4.95
CA LEU A 92 -52.11 -21.80 3.85
C LEU A 92 -51.81 -20.39 4.38
N GLY A 93 -52.61 -19.89 5.34
CA GLY A 93 -52.40 -18.58 5.95
C GLY A 93 -51.03 -18.46 6.65
N MET A 94 -50.58 -19.52 7.33
CA MET A 94 -49.24 -19.55 7.92
C MET A 94 -48.12 -19.50 6.87
N TYR A 95 -48.28 -20.20 5.74
CA TYR A 95 -47.30 -20.14 4.65
C TYR A 95 -47.28 -18.77 3.99
N GLU A 96 -48.43 -18.15 3.74
CA GLU A 96 -48.51 -16.80 3.18
C GLU A 96 -47.81 -15.77 4.08
N GLN A 97 -48.05 -15.84 5.39
CA GLN A 97 -47.36 -14.96 6.36
C GLN A 97 -45.85 -15.21 6.39
N SER A 98 -45.42 -16.47 6.32
CA SER A 98 -44.00 -16.82 6.32
C SER A 98 -43.29 -16.30 5.06
N ILE A 99 -43.94 -16.41 3.89
CA ILE A 99 -43.43 -15.87 2.62
C ILE A 99 -43.34 -14.34 2.68
N LEU A 100 -44.34 -13.67 3.25
CA LEU A 100 -44.32 -12.21 3.42
C LEU A 100 -43.18 -11.76 4.34
N ALA A 101 -43.00 -12.44 5.47
CA ALA A 101 -41.92 -12.15 6.41
C ALA A 101 -40.53 -12.35 5.77
N GLU A 102 -40.36 -13.44 4.99
CA GLU A 102 -39.11 -13.70 4.28
C GLU A 102 -38.82 -12.63 3.23
N LYS A 103 -39.82 -12.21 2.45
CA LYS A 103 -39.68 -11.11 1.47
C LYS A 103 -39.28 -9.80 2.14
N GLN A 104 -39.96 -9.42 3.23
CA GLN A 104 -39.62 -8.21 3.99
C GLN A 104 -38.18 -8.26 4.52
N TRP A 105 -37.76 -9.41 5.07
CA TRP A 105 -36.40 -9.58 5.55
C TRP A 105 -35.35 -9.48 4.43
N ILE A 106 -35.62 -10.06 3.25
CA ILE A 106 -34.76 -9.95 2.07
C ILE A 106 -34.64 -8.49 1.62
N ASP A 107 -35.76 -7.78 1.53
CA ASP A 107 -35.79 -6.37 1.09
C ASP A 107 -35.05 -5.46 2.07
N GLU A 108 -35.23 -5.63 3.38
CA GLU A 108 -34.48 -4.90 4.41
C GLU A 108 -32.98 -5.17 4.33
N LYS A 109 -32.60 -6.44 4.16
CA LYS A 109 -31.20 -6.83 4.03
C LYS A 109 -30.58 -6.24 2.79
N ARG A 110 -31.30 -6.26 1.66
CA ARG A 110 -30.87 -5.65 0.41
C ARG A 110 -30.67 -4.14 0.57
N LEU A 111 -31.62 -3.44 1.19
CA LEU A 111 -31.52 -1.99 1.42
C LEU A 111 -30.30 -1.63 2.27
N LYS A 112 -30.01 -2.41 3.32
CA LYS A 112 -28.79 -2.22 4.14
C LYS A 112 -27.52 -2.42 3.33
N LEU A 113 -27.45 -3.46 2.52
CA LEU A 113 -26.29 -3.72 1.65
C LEU A 113 -26.09 -2.62 0.60
N GLU A 114 -27.17 -2.08 0.04
CA GLU A 114 -27.11 -0.95 -0.89
C GLU A 114 -26.57 0.32 -0.20
N GLN A 115 -26.97 0.58 1.05
CA GLN A 115 -26.44 1.69 1.85
C GLN A 115 -24.95 1.51 2.16
N GLU A 116 -24.54 0.33 2.65
CA GLU A 116 -23.14 0.01 2.93
C GLU A 116 -22.26 0.14 1.68
N LEU A 117 -22.78 -0.28 0.51
CA LEU A 117 -22.09 -0.14 -0.77
C LEU A 117 -21.88 1.33 -1.14
N ILE A 118 -22.90 2.18 -0.97
CA ILE A 118 -22.81 3.61 -1.25
C ILE A 118 -21.79 4.28 -0.31
N GLU A 119 -21.81 3.95 0.98
CA GLU A 119 -20.87 4.48 1.96
C GLU A 119 -19.43 4.05 1.67
N SER A 120 -19.23 2.78 1.33
CA SER A 120 -17.92 2.24 0.93
C SER A 120 -17.39 2.91 -0.34
N ALA A 121 -18.23 3.08 -1.37
CA ALA A 121 -17.86 3.75 -2.61
C ALA A 121 -17.49 5.22 -2.38
N SER A 122 -18.26 5.93 -1.54
CA SER A 122 -17.96 7.31 -1.13
C SER A 122 -16.62 7.41 -0.39
N THR A 123 -16.35 6.48 0.51
CA THR A 123 -15.08 6.40 1.24
C THR A 123 -13.91 6.14 0.31
N LEU A 124 -14.07 5.21 -0.63
CA LEU A 124 -13.05 4.91 -1.64
C LEU A 124 -12.75 6.15 -2.51
N ALA A 125 -13.78 6.87 -2.96
CA ALA A 125 -13.60 8.09 -3.74
C ALA A 125 -12.77 9.15 -2.98
N LYS A 126 -13.07 9.36 -1.68
CA LYS A 126 -12.27 10.26 -0.81
C LYS A 126 -10.83 9.79 -0.63
N LEU A 127 -10.62 8.47 -0.54
CA LEU A 127 -9.28 7.91 -0.44
C LEU A 127 -8.48 8.15 -1.72
N CYS A 128 -9.10 7.97 -2.89
CA CYS A 128 -8.49 8.25 -4.19
C CYS A 128 -8.10 9.72 -4.33
N THR A 129 -8.96 10.66 -3.93
CA THR A 129 -8.62 12.09 -3.96
C THR A 129 -7.49 12.43 -2.99
N SER A 130 -7.52 11.88 -1.78
CA SER A 130 -6.45 12.06 -0.79
C SER A 130 -5.10 11.53 -1.30
N TYR A 131 -5.09 10.35 -1.92
CA TYR A 131 -3.88 9.78 -2.51
C TYR A 131 -3.34 10.65 -3.65
N ALA A 132 -4.22 11.17 -4.52
CA ALA A 132 -3.82 12.08 -5.60
C ALA A 132 -3.18 13.37 -5.05
N GLU A 133 -3.74 13.95 -3.98
CA GLU A 133 -3.16 15.11 -3.31
C GLU A 133 -1.79 14.82 -2.69
N VAL A 134 -1.66 13.68 -1.99
CA VAL A 134 -0.38 13.26 -1.39
C VAL A 134 0.67 13.00 -2.46
N SER A 135 0.30 12.34 -3.56
CA SER A 135 1.19 12.12 -4.70
C SER A 135 1.68 13.43 -5.30
N LYS A 136 0.79 14.44 -5.42
CA LYS A 136 1.17 15.77 -5.89
C LYS A 136 2.15 16.45 -4.94
N LYS A 137 1.88 16.40 -3.62
CA LYS A 137 2.77 16.95 -2.58
C LYS A 137 4.14 16.27 -2.59
N LEU A 138 4.17 14.95 -2.72
CA LEU A 138 5.41 14.17 -2.83
C LEU A 138 6.21 14.58 -4.07
N GLY A 139 5.55 14.74 -5.22
CA GLY A 139 6.17 15.24 -6.45
C GLY A 139 6.82 16.62 -6.25
N THR A 140 6.09 17.56 -5.63
CA THR A 140 6.64 18.91 -5.35
C THR A 140 7.80 18.87 -4.36
N SER A 141 7.72 18.03 -3.31
CA SER A 141 8.79 17.90 -2.32
C SER A 141 10.05 17.27 -2.92
N ARG A 142 9.89 16.26 -3.79
CA ARG A 142 11.01 15.63 -4.52
C ARG A 142 11.69 16.64 -5.44
N ALA A 143 10.91 17.42 -6.19
CA ALA A 143 11.46 18.46 -7.07
C ALA A 143 12.22 19.54 -6.27
N ALA A 144 11.68 19.99 -5.14
CA ALA A 144 12.36 20.94 -4.26
C ALA A 144 13.65 20.36 -3.65
N CYS A 145 13.64 19.08 -3.26
CA CYS A 145 14.82 18.40 -2.75
C CYS A 145 15.92 18.28 -3.81
N GLU A 146 15.55 17.91 -5.04
CA GLU A 146 16.48 17.88 -6.18
C GLU A 146 17.08 19.26 -6.45
N ASP A 147 16.26 20.31 -6.52
CA ASP A 147 16.75 21.69 -6.73
C ASP A 147 17.72 22.12 -5.62
N THR A 148 17.38 21.83 -4.37
CA THR A 148 18.26 22.13 -3.22
C THR A 148 19.56 21.35 -3.29
N PHE A 149 19.52 20.10 -3.73
CA PHE A 149 20.71 19.27 -3.91
C PHE A 149 21.62 19.78 -5.04
N GLN A 150 21.04 20.19 -6.17
CA GLN A 150 21.79 20.81 -7.27
C GLN A 150 22.42 22.14 -6.84
N GLN A 151 21.70 22.96 -6.06
CA GLN A 151 22.27 24.18 -5.47
C GLN A 151 23.43 23.86 -4.53
N TYR A 152 23.31 22.83 -3.69
CA TYR A 152 24.39 22.38 -2.81
C TYR A 152 25.64 21.95 -3.59
N ILE A 153 25.48 21.16 -4.67
CA ILE A 153 26.59 20.77 -5.54
C ILE A 153 27.26 22.01 -6.13
N ARG A 154 26.47 22.95 -6.67
CA ARG A 154 26.99 24.18 -7.27
C ARG A 154 27.82 25.00 -6.30
N VAL A 155 27.28 25.27 -5.11
CA VAL A 155 27.98 26.02 -4.06
C VAL A 155 29.26 25.29 -3.62
N THR A 156 29.23 23.96 -3.52
CA THR A 156 30.41 23.16 -3.15
C THR A 156 31.50 23.22 -4.21
N ASN A 157 31.13 23.20 -5.50
CA ASN A 157 32.07 23.36 -6.61
C ASN A 157 32.65 24.77 -6.66
N ASP A 158 31.81 25.81 -6.52
CA ASP A 158 32.24 27.21 -6.49
C ASP A 158 33.21 27.46 -5.33
N TRP A 159 32.93 26.89 -4.16
CA TRP A 159 33.81 26.98 -3.00
C TRP A 159 35.16 26.29 -3.24
N SER A 160 35.15 25.08 -3.81
CA SER A 160 36.36 24.33 -4.15
C SER A 160 37.24 25.09 -5.14
N PHE A 161 36.64 25.62 -6.21
CA PHE A 161 37.33 26.44 -7.21
C PHE A 161 37.91 27.72 -6.61
N SER A 162 37.14 28.44 -5.79
CA SER A 162 37.61 29.64 -5.10
C SER A 162 38.80 29.35 -4.17
N LYS A 163 38.77 28.20 -3.48
CA LYS A 163 39.86 27.75 -2.62
C LYS A 163 41.13 27.41 -3.42
N GLU A 164 40.98 26.74 -4.57
CA GLU A 164 42.07 26.46 -5.49
C GLU A 164 42.71 27.76 -6.02
N LYS A 165 41.90 28.69 -6.54
CA LYS A 165 42.37 30.01 -7.00
C LYS A 165 43.07 30.81 -5.91
N THR A 166 42.57 30.73 -4.67
CA THR A 166 43.22 31.37 -3.53
C THR A 166 44.59 30.75 -3.24
N ASN A 167 44.73 29.43 -3.34
CA ASN A 167 46.01 28.75 -3.16
C ASN A 167 47.00 29.07 -4.29
N GLU A 168 46.56 29.05 -5.55
CA GLU A 168 47.37 29.48 -6.71
C GLU A 168 47.90 30.91 -6.54
N SER A 169 47.03 31.84 -6.09
CA SER A 169 47.41 33.21 -5.82
C SER A 169 48.43 33.31 -4.68
N LYS A 170 48.27 32.55 -3.59
CA LYS A 170 49.25 32.51 -2.49
C LYS A 170 50.61 32.01 -2.95
N ILE A 171 50.66 30.95 -3.77
CA ILE A 171 51.90 30.42 -4.36
C ILE A 171 52.54 31.48 -5.26
N THR A 172 51.77 32.13 -6.12
CA THR A 172 52.25 33.18 -7.02
C THR A 172 52.83 34.37 -6.24
N VAL A 173 52.14 34.82 -5.18
CA VAL A 173 52.64 35.89 -4.30
C VAL A 173 53.93 35.48 -3.60
N GLN A 174 54.04 34.24 -3.11
CA GLN A 174 55.29 33.73 -2.54
C GLN A 174 56.43 33.68 -3.57
N MET A 175 56.15 33.24 -4.79
CA MET A 175 57.14 33.20 -5.88
C MET A 175 57.62 34.60 -6.26
N VAL A 176 56.72 35.59 -6.36
CA VAL A 176 57.10 36.98 -6.63
C VAL A 176 57.93 37.56 -5.48
N LYS A 177 57.58 37.25 -4.23
CA LYS A 177 58.37 37.66 -3.06
C LYS A 177 59.77 37.06 -3.07
N SER A 178 59.89 35.75 -3.31
CA SER A 178 61.19 35.08 -3.37
C SER A 178 62.05 35.58 -4.54
N GLN A 179 61.45 35.86 -5.71
CA GLN A 179 62.15 36.50 -6.82
C GLN A 179 62.61 37.92 -6.48
N ALA A 180 61.78 38.71 -5.79
CA ALA A 180 62.14 40.06 -5.37
C ALA A 180 63.29 40.03 -4.34
N GLU A 181 63.25 39.11 -3.37
CA GLU A 181 64.33 38.89 -2.41
C GLU A 181 65.60 38.42 -3.10
N PHE A 182 65.52 37.43 -3.99
CA PHE A 182 66.65 36.96 -4.79
C PHE A 182 67.29 38.10 -5.60
N ARG A 183 66.49 38.93 -6.28
CA ARG A 183 66.99 40.12 -6.98
C ARG A 183 67.67 41.10 -6.03
N LYS A 184 67.08 41.38 -4.85
CA LYS A 184 67.72 42.22 -3.83
C LYS A 184 69.06 41.64 -3.37
N THR A 185 69.12 40.33 -3.12
CA THR A 185 70.35 39.65 -2.71
C THR A 185 71.41 39.66 -3.82
N LEU A 186 71.01 39.47 -5.08
CA LEU A 186 71.89 39.64 -6.22
C LEU A 186 72.44 41.07 -6.25
N TYR A 187 71.59 42.10 -6.24
CA TYR A 187 72.06 43.49 -6.24
C TYR A 187 72.97 43.81 -5.05
N SER A 188 72.68 43.29 -3.85
CA SER A 188 73.55 43.51 -2.67
C SER A 188 74.87 42.73 -2.70
N LYS A 189 74.92 41.57 -3.37
CA LYS A 189 76.16 40.80 -3.57
C LYS A 189 76.98 41.31 -4.75
N PHE A 190 76.32 41.91 -5.75
CA PHE A 190 76.93 42.54 -6.92
C PHE A 190 77.37 43.98 -6.68
N ASP A 191 76.95 44.61 -5.59
CA ASP A 191 77.49 45.90 -5.12
C ASP A 191 78.97 45.81 -4.65
N VAL A 192 79.60 44.63 -4.73
CA VAL A 192 80.98 44.40 -4.27
C VAL A 192 81.94 43.93 -5.37
N PHE A 193 81.51 43.73 -6.62
CA PHE A 193 82.37 43.12 -7.64
C PHE A 193 82.59 43.94 -8.91
N SER A 194 83.74 44.61 -8.93
CA SER A 194 84.61 44.71 -10.10
C SER A 194 85.19 43.34 -10.48
N MET A 195 84.36 42.39 -10.94
CA MET A 195 84.84 41.10 -11.48
C MET A 195 84.84 41.16 -13.01
N GLU A 196 85.91 40.62 -13.62
CA GLU A 196 85.97 40.48 -15.07
C GLU A 196 84.94 39.45 -15.57
N MET A 197 84.36 39.73 -16.74
CA MET A 197 83.22 39.00 -17.31
C MET A 197 83.44 37.49 -17.56
N SER A 198 84.69 37.01 -17.57
CA SER A 198 85.00 35.59 -17.81
C SER A 198 84.63 34.68 -16.64
N ASP A 199 84.96 35.09 -15.41
CA ASP A 199 84.69 34.30 -14.20
C ASP A 199 83.19 34.29 -13.85
N PHE A 200 82.49 35.32 -14.33
CA PHE A 200 81.04 35.46 -14.22
C PHE A 200 80.29 34.42 -15.05
N ALA A 201 80.79 34.13 -16.25
CA ALA A 201 80.18 33.17 -17.16
C ALA A 201 80.31 31.74 -16.62
N GLU A 202 81.51 31.34 -16.18
CA GLU A 202 81.76 29.98 -15.67
C GLU A 202 80.96 29.66 -14.40
N PHE A 203 80.91 30.59 -13.43
CA PHE A 203 80.13 30.42 -12.20
C PHE A 203 78.64 30.27 -12.50
N TRP A 204 78.08 31.09 -13.41
CA TRP A 204 76.67 31.01 -13.76
C TRP A 204 76.32 29.75 -14.55
N THR A 205 77.18 29.24 -15.43
CA THR A 205 76.93 27.96 -16.09
C THR A 205 76.85 26.81 -15.11
N HIS A 206 77.75 26.76 -14.12
CA HIS A 206 77.75 25.66 -13.15
C HIS A 206 76.58 25.72 -12.17
N GLU A 207 76.28 26.89 -11.60
CA GLU A 207 75.15 27.05 -10.67
C GLU A 207 73.80 26.89 -11.37
N TRP A 208 73.63 27.38 -12.61
CA TRP A 208 72.39 27.15 -13.37
C TRP A 208 72.18 25.68 -13.71
N GLU A 209 73.23 24.96 -14.10
CA GLU A 209 73.11 23.54 -14.42
C GLU A 209 72.65 22.72 -13.22
N ASP A 210 73.17 22.99 -12.03
CA ASP A 210 72.78 22.27 -10.82
C ASP A 210 71.36 22.61 -10.38
N ILE A 211 70.93 23.88 -10.52
CA ILE A 211 69.54 24.28 -10.26
C ILE A 211 68.58 23.61 -11.27
N ILE A 212 68.94 23.56 -12.56
CA ILE A 212 68.12 22.90 -13.59
C ILE A 212 68.02 21.40 -13.34
N LYS A 213 69.12 20.73 -12.97
CA LYS A 213 69.13 19.30 -12.61
C LYS A 213 68.21 19.03 -11.42
N LYS A 214 68.23 19.89 -10.41
CA LYS A 214 67.37 19.77 -9.23
C LYS A 214 65.89 19.95 -9.55
N ILE A 215 65.53 20.96 -10.34
CA ILE A 215 64.16 21.17 -10.80
C ILE A 215 63.65 19.98 -11.62
N ARG A 216 64.49 19.42 -12.51
CA ARG A 216 64.15 18.23 -13.29
C ARG A 216 63.90 17.02 -12.38
N HIS A 217 64.75 16.78 -11.40
CA HIS A 217 64.60 15.68 -10.45
C HIS A 217 63.31 15.80 -9.64
N ASP A 218 62.98 17.00 -9.14
CA ASP A 218 61.76 17.25 -8.37
C ASP A 218 60.51 17.06 -9.25
N PHE A 219 60.56 17.49 -10.52
CA PHE A 219 59.47 17.27 -11.47
C PHE A 219 59.25 15.78 -11.78
N GLU A 220 60.32 15.02 -11.98
CA GLU A 220 60.27 13.57 -12.22
C GLU A 220 59.71 12.81 -11.00
N GLN A 221 60.05 13.22 -9.77
CA GLN A 221 59.47 12.63 -8.56
C GLN A 221 57.97 12.93 -8.42
N ILE A 222 57.55 14.16 -8.71
CA ILE A 222 56.13 14.55 -8.67
C ILE A 222 55.35 13.81 -9.76
N TYR A 223 55.89 13.72 -10.98
CA TYR A 223 55.29 12.98 -12.09
C TYR A 223 55.15 11.49 -11.78
N ALA A 224 56.19 10.86 -11.23
CA ALA A 224 56.15 9.46 -10.78
C ALA A 224 55.16 9.22 -9.63
N THR A 225 54.92 10.24 -8.79
CA THR A 225 53.95 10.16 -7.67
C THR A 225 52.51 10.31 -8.17
N ILE A 226 52.27 11.14 -9.18
CA ILE A 226 50.95 11.37 -9.79
C ILE A 226 50.55 10.22 -10.73
N HIS A 227 51.52 9.54 -11.36
CA HIS A 227 51.28 8.40 -12.26
C HIS A 227 51.43 7.03 -11.59
N ARG A 228 51.44 6.95 -10.26
CA ARG A 228 51.26 5.67 -9.58
C ARG A 228 49.89 5.09 -9.95
N GLU A 229 49.90 3.95 -10.62
CA GLU A 229 48.70 3.15 -10.89
C GLU A 229 47.88 3.01 -9.60
N VAL A 230 46.68 3.59 -9.60
CA VAL A 230 45.74 3.44 -8.49
C VAL A 230 45.02 2.12 -8.68
N VAL A 231 45.57 1.07 -8.08
CA VAL A 231 44.91 -0.25 -8.04
C VAL A 231 43.83 -0.21 -6.96
N LEU A 232 42.57 -0.25 -7.38
CA LEU A 232 41.42 -0.39 -6.49
C LEU A 232 40.99 -1.87 -6.47
N GLN A 233 41.16 -2.55 -5.34
CA GLN A 233 40.69 -3.91 -5.13
C GLN A 233 39.40 -3.92 -4.32
N TYR A 234 38.39 -4.68 -4.76
CA TYR A 234 37.15 -4.86 -4.02
C TYR A 234 36.77 -6.35 -3.94
N THR A 235 36.50 -6.81 -2.73
CA THR A 235 36.06 -8.19 -2.48
C THR A 235 34.53 -8.25 -2.44
N LEU A 236 33.95 -9.12 -3.26
CA LEU A 236 32.51 -9.36 -3.26
C LEU A 236 32.05 -9.97 -1.91
N PRO A 237 30.83 -9.64 -1.45
CA PRO A 237 30.32 -10.17 -0.19
C PRO A 237 30.17 -11.70 -0.25
N GLY A 238 30.56 -12.37 0.83
CA GLY A 238 30.44 -13.83 0.97
C GLY A 238 28.98 -14.28 0.84
N GLY A 239 28.73 -15.24 -0.05
CA GLY A 239 27.39 -15.80 -0.30
C GLY A 239 26.67 -15.25 -1.53
N LEU A 240 27.29 -14.34 -2.30
CA LEU A 240 26.77 -13.90 -3.60
C LEU A 240 26.64 -15.09 -4.56
N ARG A 241 25.43 -15.30 -5.11
CA ARG A 241 25.16 -16.32 -6.13
C ARG A 241 24.55 -15.68 -7.37
N LEU A 242 25.25 -15.83 -8.49
CA LEU A 242 24.78 -15.40 -9.80
C LEU A 242 24.08 -16.59 -10.49
N HIS A 243 22.80 -16.43 -10.79
CA HIS A 243 22.08 -17.45 -11.56
C HIS A 243 22.44 -17.34 -13.05
N PRO A 244 22.41 -18.46 -13.80
CA PRO A 244 22.64 -18.44 -15.24
C PRO A 244 21.74 -17.42 -15.95
N GLY A 245 22.34 -16.60 -16.81
CA GLY A 245 21.62 -15.56 -17.56
C GLY A 245 21.31 -14.26 -16.78
N THR A 246 21.76 -14.13 -15.53
CA THR A 246 21.57 -12.90 -14.74
C THR A 246 22.77 -11.97 -14.89
N GLN A 247 22.52 -10.66 -15.03
CA GLN A 247 23.58 -9.65 -15.04
C GLN A 247 23.74 -9.02 -13.66
N LEU A 248 24.98 -8.91 -13.18
CA LEU A 248 25.33 -8.11 -12.01
C LEU A 248 25.90 -6.77 -12.44
N LYS A 249 25.24 -5.68 -12.06
CA LYS A 249 25.76 -4.32 -12.26
C LYS A 249 26.35 -3.80 -10.95
N VAL A 250 27.64 -3.46 -10.98
CA VAL A 250 28.40 -2.95 -9.83
C VAL A 250 28.53 -1.44 -9.97
N TYR A 251 28.14 -0.71 -8.93
CA TYR A 251 28.13 0.74 -8.91
C TYR A 251 29.08 1.28 -7.83
N SER A 252 29.86 2.30 -8.16
CA SER A 252 30.47 3.16 -7.13
C SER A 252 29.40 3.96 -6.40
N LYS A 253 29.76 4.57 -5.28
CA LYS A 253 28.82 5.41 -4.50
C LYS A 253 28.23 6.56 -5.32
N LEU A 254 29.04 7.23 -6.15
CA LEU A 254 28.56 8.27 -7.06
C LEU A 254 27.69 7.70 -8.19
N GLY A 255 28.08 6.56 -8.76
CA GLY A 255 27.30 5.90 -9.82
C GLY A 255 25.93 5.41 -9.33
N ALA A 256 25.86 4.92 -8.09
CA ALA A 256 24.61 4.49 -7.45
C ALA A 256 23.68 5.68 -7.21
N ALA A 257 24.21 6.82 -6.74
CA ALA A 257 23.45 8.04 -6.57
C ALA A 257 22.90 8.56 -7.91
N ALA A 258 23.70 8.57 -8.98
CA ALA A 258 23.26 8.96 -10.33
C ALA A 258 22.18 8.02 -10.89
N ALA A 259 22.27 6.72 -10.59
CA ALA A 259 21.29 5.71 -10.98
C ALA A 259 20.06 5.63 -10.04
N GLN A 260 19.97 6.51 -9.03
CA GLN A 260 18.91 6.51 -8.00
C GLN A 260 18.77 5.17 -7.27
N ILE A 261 19.87 4.45 -7.05
CA ILE A 261 19.92 3.20 -6.30
C ILE A 261 20.15 3.54 -4.83
N SER A 262 19.31 3.04 -3.91
CA SER A 262 19.46 3.36 -2.49
C SER A 262 20.74 2.75 -1.93
N SER A 263 21.52 3.52 -1.18
CA SER A 263 22.80 3.06 -0.57
C SER A 263 22.62 1.99 0.51
N SER A 264 21.38 1.77 0.96
CA SER A 264 20.95 0.72 1.87
C SER A 264 20.71 -0.64 1.20
N GLU A 265 20.64 -0.69 -0.13
CA GLU A 265 20.42 -1.93 -0.88
C GLU A 265 21.75 -2.62 -1.15
N SER A 266 22.18 -3.48 -0.22
CA SER A 266 23.34 -4.34 -0.44
C SER A 266 23.07 -5.47 -1.45
N PHE A 267 21.80 -5.75 -1.77
CA PHE A 267 21.41 -6.71 -2.80
C PHE A 267 19.90 -6.60 -3.09
N VAL A 268 19.51 -6.25 -4.33
CA VAL A 268 18.13 -6.42 -4.80
C VAL A 268 18.15 -7.36 -6.00
N ALA A 269 17.68 -8.58 -5.78
CA ALA A 269 17.43 -9.54 -6.84
C ALA A 269 16.09 -9.21 -7.50
N SER A 270 16.14 -8.66 -8.72
CA SER A 270 15.02 -8.73 -9.65
C SER A 270 15.25 -9.87 -10.63
N SER A 271 14.20 -10.40 -11.27
CA SER A 271 14.20 -11.63 -12.08
C SER A 271 15.17 -11.66 -13.28
N SER A 272 15.88 -10.57 -13.58
CA SER A 272 16.87 -10.50 -14.67
C SER A 272 18.15 -9.71 -14.35
N HIS A 273 18.15 -8.90 -13.28
CA HIS A 273 19.26 -8.00 -12.97
C HIS A 273 19.49 -7.94 -11.46
N GLN A 274 20.75 -8.12 -11.06
CA GLN A 274 21.24 -7.88 -9.71
C GLN A 274 22.08 -6.59 -9.70
N LYS A 275 21.98 -5.81 -8.63
CA LYS A 275 22.72 -4.56 -8.45
C LYS A 275 23.52 -4.62 -7.15
N LEU A 276 24.76 -4.14 -7.19
CA LEU A 276 25.66 -4.04 -6.03
C LEU A 276 26.26 -2.65 -5.94
N VAL A 277 26.24 -2.03 -4.76
CA VAL A 277 26.85 -0.73 -4.50
C VAL A 277 28.10 -0.89 -3.65
N LEU A 278 29.23 -0.40 -4.14
CA LEU A 278 30.53 -0.42 -3.47
C LEU A 278 30.61 0.74 -2.45
N ASN A 279 30.09 0.52 -1.24
CA ASN A 279 30.02 1.58 -0.22
C ASN A 279 31.38 2.18 0.20
N GLY A 280 32.48 1.47 -0.02
CA GLY A 280 33.86 1.94 0.21
C GLY A 280 34.51 2.64 -1.00
N VAL A 281 33.88 2.63 -2.17
CA VAL A 281 34.46 3.16 -3.42
C VAL A 281 33.63 4.36 -3.88
N ILE A 282 34.21 5.56 -3.80
CA ILE A 282 33.53 6.82 -4.15
C ILE A 282 33.26 6.89 -5.66
N SER A 283 34.26 6.56 -6.47
CA SER A 283 34.22 6.53 -7.93
C SER A 283 35.01 5.32 -8.46
N MET A 284 34.62 4.78 -9.61
CA MET A 284 35.37 3.71 -10.30
C MET A 284 36.67 4.23 -10.95
N GLY A 285 36.88 5.56 -10.94
CA GLY A 285 37.96 6.21 -11.65
C GLY A 285 37.55 6.65 -13.05
N ILE A 286 38.23 7.68 -13.56
CA ILE A 286 38.15 8.14 -14.95
C ILE A 286 39.61 8.35 -15.35
N GLY A 287 40.04 7.73 -16.44
CA GLY A 287 41.41 7.84 -16.95
C GLY A 287 41.49 7.36 -18.39
N ASP A 288 42.60 7.66 -19.06
CA ASP A 288 42.80 7.37 -20.49
C ASP A 288 42.78 5.87 -20.79
N LYS A 289 43.14 5.05 -19.80
CA LYS A 289 43.03 3.59 -19.80
C LYS A 289 42.54 3.11 -18.43
N MET A 290 41.45 2.36 -18.41
CA MET A 290 40.93 1.70 -17.23
C MET A 290 40.87 0.19 -17.47
N GLU A 291 41.56 -0.59 -16.64
CA GLU A 291 41.55 -2.05 -16.69
C GLU A 291 40.77 -2.59 -15.49
N THR A 292 39.83 -3.49 -15.75
CA THR A 292 39.02 -4.17 -14.75
C THR A 292 39.29 -5.66 -14.83
N LEU A 293 39.75 -6.23 -13.72
CA LEU A 293 40.03 -7.65 -13.59
C LEU A 293 38.97 -8.31 -12.68
N LEU A 294 38.42 -9.42 -13.13
CA LEU A 294 37.60 -10.31 -12.31
C LEU A 294 38.46 -11.50 -11.89
N VAL A 295 38.68 -11.63 -10.58
CA VAL A 295 39.47 -12.71 -9.98
C VAL A 295 38.60 -13.64 -9.16
N ASP A 296 39.01 -14.91 -9.09
CA ASP A 296 38.38 -15.91 -8.23
C ASP A 296 38.83 -15.77 -6.75
N ALA A 297 38.32 -16.65 -5.89
CA ALA A 297 38.67 -16.63 -4.45
C ALA A 297 40.14 -17.05 -4.16
N HIS A 298 40.88 -17.50 -5.16
CA HIS A 298 42.30 -17.89 -5.09
C HIS A 298 43.19 -16.92 -5.87
N ASP A 299 42.71 -15.70 -6.13
CA ASP A 299 43.38 -14.65 -6.90
C ASP A 299 43.74 -15.04 -8.34
N GLN A 300 43.02 -16.00 -8.94
CA GLN A 300 43.18 -16.33 -10.36
C GLN A 300 42.29 -15.45 -11.22
N GLU A 301 42.84 -14.85 -12.26
CA GLU A 301 42.08 -14.08 -13.24
C GLU A 301 41.09 -14.99 -14.00
N ILE A 302 39.81 -14.65 -13.90
CA ILE A 302 38.72 -15.31 -14.62
C ILE A 302 38.40 -14.54 -15.91
N ALA A 303 38.42 -13.21 -15.84
CA ALA A 303 38.13 -12.33 -16.97
C ALA A 303 38.76 -10.94 -16.78
N SER A 304 39.05 -10.26 -17.88
CA SER A 304 39.55 -8.89 -17.90
C SER A 304 38.82 -8.04 -18.94
N TYR A 305 38.73 -6.74 -18.67
CA TYR A 305 38.15 -5.75 -19.57
C TYR A 305 38.94 -4.45 -19.50
N ILE A 306 39.31 -3.91 -20.66
CA ILE A 306 40.07 -2.66 -20.77
C ILE A 306 39.22 -1.63 -21.53
N GLN A 307 38.96 -0.50 -20.90
CA GLN A 307 38.33 0.67 -21.50
C GLN A 307 39.41 1.71 -21.83
N THR A 308 39.43 2.20 -23.06
CA THR A 308 40.29 3.31 -23.50
C THR A 308 39.43 4.47 -24.00
N ALA A 309 39.88 5.71 -23.78
CA ALA A 309 39.09 6.91 -24.04
C ALA A 309 38.80 7.21 -25.53
N GLU A 310 39.37 6.45 -26.47
CA GLU A 310 39.27 6.74 -27.93
C GLU A 310 38.04 6.14 -28.64
N ALA A 311 37.16 5.40 -27.97
CA ALA A 311 36.09 4.66 -28.65
C ALA A 311 34.78 5.42 -28.92
N ASP A 312 34.58 6.64 -28.38
CA ASP A 312 33.29 7.35 -28.44
C ASP A 312 33.27 8.59 -29.37
N SER A 313 34.12 8.63 -30.40
CA SER A 313 34.14 9.75 -31.38
C SER A 313 33.48 9.46 -32.74
N THR A 314 32.84 8.31 -32.94
CA THR A 314 32.00 8.07 -34.12
C THR A 314 30.52 8.01 -33.77
N LEU A 315 29.94 9.19 -33.62
CA LEU A 315 28.51 9.45 -33.76
C LEU A 315 28.39 10.56 -34.81
N TYR A 316 27.69 10.27 -35.91
CA TYR A 316 26.83 11.14 -36.74
C TYR A 316 26.68 10.54 -38.15
N ASP A 317 25.72 9.62 -38.32
CA ASP A 317 24.41 9.86 -38.93
C ASP A 317 23.39 8.82 -38.43
#